data_AF-A0A9R0A0T2-F1
#
_entry.id   AF-A0A9R0A0T2-F1
#
_cell.length_a   1.000
_cell.length_b   1.000
_cell.length_c   1.000
_cell.angle_alpha   90.00
_cell.angle_beta   90.00
_cell.angle_gamma   90.00
#
_symmetry.space_group_name_H-M   'P 1'
#
loop_
_entity.id
_entity.type
_entity.pdbx_description
1 polymer ?
#
loop_
_entity_poly.entity_id
_entity_poly.type
_entity_poly.pdbx_seq_one_letter_code
_entity_poly.pdbx_strand_id
1 'polypeptide(L)'
;MLLISSGIMQQTVRANSQRLYKMIEADVLLRGQDPKVPIMAHPPDNDSDITLQDWLKEVVKSDKGIKLDFKSLAAVSPSMTLLEEVRDQLQGPVWINADILPGPRGTATPLDPHVFLQEVAQKSENDVLSLGWTTGWDVDADNPGYSWEMVHQMEELCRSLKQPVTFPVRAALLPASFPQFQWLLKQSDRYSLTVWTGKHDVLTVEDLLLYRQNFSKTRIYYDLLESQIKQFKGLPGYT
;
A
#
# COMPACT_ATOMS: atom_id res chain seq x y z
N MET A 1 17.05 2.41 -21.97
CA MET A 1 17.44 2.40 -20.55
C MET A 1 16.34 3.10 -19.78
N LEU A 2 15.24 2.38 -19.50
CA LEU A 2 14.12 2.93 -18.74
C LEU A 2 14.54 2.95 -17.27
N LEU A 3 14.66 4.15 -16.70
CA LEU A 3 14.81 4.37 -15.27
C LEU A 3 13.46 4.00 -14.63
N ILE A 4 13.35 2.73 -14.27
CA ILE A 4 12.29 2.24 -13.40
C ILE A 4 12.57 2.84 -12.01
N SER A 5 12.02 4.03 -11.73
CA SER A 5 11.86 4.49 -10.35
C SER A 5 10.69 3.73 -9.72
N SER A 6 10.83 2.41 -9.60
CA SER A 6 9.96 1.59 -8.77
C SER A 6 10.88 0.69 -7.97
N GLY A 7 10.93 0.88 -6.65
CA GLY A 7 11.50 -0.13 -5.78
C GLY A 7 10.88 -1.47 -6.13
N ILE A 8 11.69 -2.51 -6.27
CA ILE A 8 11.16 -3.86 -6.39
C ILE A 8 10.52 -4.18 -5.05
N MET A 9 9.20 -4.02 -4.98
CA MET A 9 8.37 -4.39 -3.86
C MET A 9 8.47 -5.92 -3.69
N GLN A 10 9.29 -6.39 -2.75
CA GLN A 10 9.35 -7.81 -2.38
C GLN A 10 8.24 -8.16 -1.37
N GLN A 11 7.03 -7.69 -1.63
CA GLN A 11 5.91 -8.08 -0.79
C GLN A 11 5.47 -9.50 -1.11
N THR A 12 5.60 -10.34 -0.10
CA THR A 12 5.18 -11.74 -0.12
C THR A 12 3.66 -11.80 0.14
N VAL A 13 2.84 -11.61 -0.89
CA VAL A 13 1.36 -11.66 -0.75
C VAL A 13 0.85 -13.09 -0.88
N ARG A 14 0.03 -13.56 0.07
CA ARG A 14 -0.68 -14.85 -0.03
C ARG A 14 -2.12 -14.62 -0.48
N ALA A 15 -2.43 -14.91 -1.73
CA ALA A 15 -3.80 -14.93 -2.23
C ALA A 15 -4.23 -16.39 -2.48
N ASN A 16 -5.07 -16.95 -1.59
CA ASN A 16 -5.77 -18.26 -1.62
C ASN A 16 -5.03 -19.53 -2.10
N SER A 17 -3.77 -19.41 -2.46
CA SER A 17 -2.85 -20.40 -3.00
C SER A 17 -1.50 -20.06 -2.36
N GLN A 18 -0.74 -21.04 -1.91
CA GLN A 18 0.48 -20.85 -1.11
C GLN A 18 1.66 -20.19 -1.88
N ARG A 19 1.40 -19.48 -2.98
CA ARG A 19 2.37 -18.84 -3.86
C ARG A 19 2.73 -17.45 -3.34
N LEU A 20 4.03 -17.18 -3.27
CA LEU A 20 4.57 -15.86 -2.96
C LEU A 20 4.71 -15.08 -4.27
N TYR A 21 4.09 -13.93 -4.36
CA TYR A 21 4.26 -13.03 -5.49
C TYR A 21 5.39 -12.03 -5.22
N LYS A 22 6.06 -11.59 -6.28
CA LYS A 22 6.75 -10.29 -6.27
C LYS A 22 5.76 -9.27 -6.77
N MET A 23 5.76 -8.08 -6.19
CA MET A 23 4.84 -7.03 -6.57
C MET A 23 5.59 -5.96 -7.38
N ILE A 24 4.90 -5.29 -8.30
CA ILE A 24 5.35 -4.03 -8.90
C ILE A 24 4.32 -2.97 -8.57
N GLU A 25 4.80 -1.80 -8.21
CA GLU A 25 3.98 -0.65 -7.87
C GLU A 25 3.99 0.39 -8.99
N ALA A 26 2.84 1.05 -9.17
CA ALA A 26 2.67 2.19 -10.04
C ALA A 26 1.99 3.31 -9.27
N ASP A 27 2.67 4.44 -9.07
CA ASP A 27 2.04 5.67 -8.60
C ASP A 27 1.20 6.27 -9.73
N VAL A 28 -0.08 6.51 -9.49
CA VAL A 28 -1.04 6.88 -10.54
C VAL A 28 -1.59 8.28 -10.33
N LEU A 29 -1.36 9.14 -11.32
CA LEU A 29 -1.95 10.47 -11.47
C LEU A 29 -2.74 10.57 -12.77
N LEU A 30 -3.70 11.50 -12.83
CA LEU A 30 -4.30 11.91 -14.10
C LEU A 30 -3.45 13.04 -14.69
N ARG A 31 -2.98 12.88 -15.93
CA ARG A 31 -2.21 13.93 -16.61
C ARG A 31 -3.00 15.24 -16.62
N GLY A 32 -2.34 16.33 -16.22
CA GLY A 32 -2.98 17.65 -16.12
C GLY A 32 -3.31 18.31 -17.47
N GLN A 33 -2.65 17.86 -18.55
CA GLN A 33 -2.83 18.37 -19.91
C GLN A 33 -3.41 17.30 -20.84
N ASP A 34 -3.97 17.73 -21.97
CA ASP A 34 -4.51 16.81 -22.96
C ASP A 34 -3.41 15.98 -23.66
N PRO A 35 -3.62 14.67 -23.87
CA PRO A 35 -4.81 13.93 -23.46
C PRO A 35 -4.81 13.63 -21.95
N LYS A 36 -5.95 13.85 -21.29
CA LYS A 36 -6.15 13.53 -19.85
C LYS A 36 -6.24 12.02 -19.63
N VAL A 37 -5.08 11.38 -19.51
CA VAL A 37 -4.94 9.94 -19.32
C VAL A 37 -4.24 9.63 -18.00
N PRO A 38 -4.49 8.46 -17.38
CA PRO A 38 -3.70 8.01 -16.25
C PRO A 38 -2.25 7.75 -16.63
N ILE A 39 -1.33 8.23 -15.81
CA ILE A 39 0.12 8.16 -16.01
C ILE A 39 0.81 7.67 -14.74
N MET A 40 1.99 7.08 -14.91
CA MET A 40 2.85 6.68 -13.81
C MET A 40 3.67 7.86 -13.30
N ALA A 41 3.23 8.51 -12.23
CA ALA A 41 3.85 9.71 -11.70
C ALA A 41 3.61 9.86 -10.19
N HIS A 42 4.59 10.38 -9.46
CA HIS A 42 4.53 10.61 -8.01
C HIS A 42 4.90 12.07 -7.72
N PRO A 43 4.07 12.83 -6.99
CA PRO A 43 4.38 14.21 -6.62
C PRO A 43 5.75 14.37 -5.93
N PRO A 44 6.52 15.43 -6.23
CA PRO A 44 6.13 16.64 -6.97
C PRO A 44 6.14 16.49 -8.49
N ASP A 45 6.65 15.38 -9.03
CA ASP A 45 6.67 15.11 -10.46
C ASP A 45 5.29 14.66 -10.92
N ASN A 46 4.54 15.58 -11.54
CA ASN A 46 3.12 15.39 -11.88
C ASN A 46 2.90 15.02 -13.36
N ASP A 47 3.96 14.69 -14.11
CA ASP A 47 3.87 14.21 -15.49
C ASP A 47 4.86 13.08 -15.75
N SER A 48 4.59 12.29 -16.79
CA SER A 48 5.38 11.11 -17.16
C SER A 48 5.10 10.70 -18.59
N ASP A 49 6.16 10.22 -19.26
CA ASP A 49 6.08 9.62 -20.59
C ASP A 49 5.45 8.22 -20.55
N ILE A 50 5.28 7.63 -19.36
CA ILE A 50 4.70 6.30 -19.18
C ILE A 50 3.23 6.44 -18.80
N THR A 51 2.34 6.07 -19.73
CA THR A 51 0.92 5.93 -19.44
C THR A 51 0.67 4.67 -18.61
N LEU A 52 -0.38 4.67 -17.78
CA LEU A 52 -0.79 3.46 -17.07
C LEU A 52 -1.16 2.35 -18.05
N GLN A 53 -1.78 2.69 -19.18
CA GLN A 53 -2.16 1.73 -20.21
C GLN A 53 -0.94 1.00 -20.76
N ASP A 54 0.13 1.71 -21.10
CA ASP A 54 1.34 1.08 -21.63
C ASP A 54 2.07 0.27 -20.57
N TRP A 55 2.07 0.73 -19.32
CA TRP A 55 2.58 -0.07 -18.22
C TRP A 55 1.80 -1.37 -18.01
N LEU A 56 0.47 -1.34 -18.03
CA LEU A 56 -0.38 -2.52 -17.91
C LEU A 56 -0.11 -3.53 -19.03
N LYS A 57 0.10 -3.07 -20.28
CA LYS A 57 0.49 -3.93 -21.42
C LYS A 57 1.82 -4.66 -21.19
N GLU A 58 2.76 -4.08 -20.45
CA GLU A 58 4.01 -4.75 -20.11
C GLU A 58 3.85 -5.70 -18.92
N VAL A 59 3.07 -5.31 -17.91
CA VAL A 59 2.84 -6.12 -16.70
C VAL A 59 2.17 -7.44 -17.02
N VAL A 60 1.17 -7.49 -17.91
CA VAL A 60 0.46 -8.73 -18.28
C VAL A 60 1.38 -9.82 -18.84
N LYS A 61 2.59 -9.45 -19.30
CA LYS A 61 3.62 -10.38 -19.78
C LYS A 61 4.42 -11.02 -18.64
N SER A 62 4.20 -10.60 -17.40
CA SER A 62 4.93 -11.07 -16.21
C SER A 62 4.06 -11.95 -15.30
N ASP A 63 4.69 -12.60 -14.32
CA ASP A 63 4.03 -13.42 -13.28
C ASP A 63 3.86 -12.67 -11.95
N LYS A 64 4.00 -11.34 -11.98
CA LYS A 64 4.02 -10.49 -10.79
C LYS A 64 2.62 -10.01 -10.43
N GLY A 65 2.41 -9.73 -9.15
CA GLY A 65 1.25 -8.95 -8.72
C GLY A 65 1.51 -7.46 -8.93
N ILE A 66 0.43 -6.67 -8.92
CA ILE A 66 0.51 -5.22 -9.06
C ILE A 66 -0.10 -4.49 -7.89
N LYS A 67 0.43 -3.30 -7.61
CA LYS A 67 -0.14 -2.31 -6.70
C LYS A 67 -0.29 -0.99 -7.44
N LEU A 68 -1.52 -0.52 -7.60
CA LEU A 68 -1.82 0.79 -8.15
C LEU A 68 -1.98 1.76 -6.98
N ASP A 69 -1.02 2.66 -6.81
CA ASP A 69 -1.01 3.67 -5.76
C ASP A 69 -1.55 5.01 -6.26
N PHE A 70 -2.83 5.27 -5.97
CA PHE A 70 -3.50 6.47 -6.45
C PHE A 70 -3.06 7.71 -5.68
N LYS A 71 -2.52 8.68 -6.42
CA LYS A 71 -2.15 10.00 -5.91
C LYS A 71 -3.18 11.08 -6.24
N SER A 72 -4.21 10.74 -7.03
CA SER A 72 -5.32 11.65 -7.36
C SER A 72 -6.63 10.89 -7.58
N LEU A 73 -7.73 11.41 -7.05
CA LEU A 73 -9.08 10.86 -7.27
C LEU A 73 -9.45 10.84 -8.75
N ALA A 74 -9.10 11.89 -9.49
CA ALA A 74 -9.42 12.02 -10.91
C ALA A 74 -8.83 10.88 -11.78
N ALA A 75 -7.81 10.17 -11.29
CA ALA A 75 -7.22 9.04 -12.00
C ALA A 75 -7.92 7.71 -11.71
N VAL A 76 -8.70 7.58 -10.63
CA VAL A 76 -9.21 6.30 -10.15
C VAL A 76 -10.14 5.66 -11.17
N SER A 77 -11.27 6.29 -11.50
CA SER A 77 -12.22 5.77 -12.49
C SER A 77 -11.60 5.39 -13.86
N PRO A 78 -10.82 6.26 -14.54
CA PRO A 78 -10.19 5.89 -15.81
C PRO A 78 -9.16 4.75 -15.66
N SER A 79 -8.42 4.70 -14.56
CA SER A 79 -7.45 3.63 -14.30
C SER A 79 -8.12 2.29 -14.03
N MET A 80 -9.20 2.28 -13.26
CA MET A 80 -9.97 1.06 -12.99
C MET A 80 -10.59 0.52 -14.29
N THR A 81 -10.99 1.39 -15.22
CA THR A 81 -11.46 0.99 -16.55
C THR A 81 -10.35 0.32 -17.36
N LEU A 82 -9.15 0.90 -17.41
CA LEU A 82 -8.00 0.28 -18.08
C LEU A 82 -7.60 -1.06 -17.45
N LEU A 83 -7.67 -1.15 -16.12
CA LEU A 83 -7.37 -2.37 -15.37
C LEU A 83 -8.33 -3.50 -15.71
N GLU A 84 -9.63 -3.23 -15.83
CA GLU A 84 -10.63 -4.23 -16.23
C GLU A 84 -10.35 -4.86 -17.60
N GLU A 85 -9.89 -4.07 -18.57
CA GLU A 85 -9.57 -4.55 -19.93
C GLU A 85 -8.48 -5.63 -19.95
N VAL A 86 -7.58 -5.61 -18.97
CA VAL A 86 -6.43 -6.52 -18.88
C VAL A 86 -6.52 -7.51 -17.71
N ARG A 87 -7.57 -7.42 -16.90
CA ARG A 87 -7.67 -8.12 -15.60
C ARG A 87 -7.50 -9.63 -15.72
N ASP A 88 -8.15 -10.24 -16.70
CA ASP A 88 -8.09 -11.70 -16.94
C ASP A 88 -6.72 -12.19 -17.44
N GLN A 89 -5.85 -11.27 -17.87
CA GLN A 89 -4.49 -11.58 -18.33
C GLN A 89 -3.46 -11.49 -17.18
N LEU A 90 -3.82 -10.89 -16.05
CA LEU A 90 -2.93 -10.77 -14.90
C LEU A 90 -2.81 -12.10 -14.16
N GLN A 91 -1.57 -12.53 -13.93
CA GLN A 91 -1.28 -13.79 -13.23
C GLN A 91 -1.14 -13.62 -11.72
N GLY A 92 -0.90 -12.39 -11.25
CA GLY A 92 -0.69 -12.06 -9.84
C GLY A 92 -1.86 -11.26 -9.24
N PRO A 93 -1.84 -11.06 -7.91
CA PRO A 93 -2.87 -10.29 -7.23
C PRO A 93 -2.81 -8.81 -7.64
N VAL A 94 -3.96 -8.15 -7.57
CA VAL A 94 -4.11 -6.72 -7.82
C VAL A 94 -4.43 -6.02 -6.51
N TRP A 95 -3.64 -4.99 -6.21
CA TRP A 95 -3.77 -4.17 -5.02
C TRP A 95 -4.13 -2.75 -5.44
N ILE A 96 -5.17 -2.20 -4.83
CA ILE A 96 -5.65 -0.84 -5.06
C ILE A 96 -5.31 -0.02 -3.82
N ASN A 97 -4.31 0.86 -3.94
CA ASN A 97 -3.74 1.61 -2.83
C ASN A 97 -4.12 3.09 -2.89
N ALA A 98 -4.40 3.67 -1.73
CA ALA A 98 -4.47 5.12 -1.54
C ALA A 98 -4.31 5.48 -0.06
N ASP A 99 -3.75 6.66 0.20
CA ASP A 99 -3.84 7.32 1.50
C ASP A 99 -5.16 8.10 1.58
N ILE A 100 -6.09 7.60 2.38
CA ILE A 100 -7.48 8.12 2.45
C ILE A 100 -7.82 8.79 3.79
N LEU A 101 -6.88 8.77 4.74
CA LEU A 101 -7.01 9.43 6.03
C LEU A 101 -5.73 10.21 6.39
N PRO A 102 -5.83 11.26 7.22
CA PRO A 102 -4.65 11.91 7.78
C PRO A 102 -4.02 11.03 8.87
N GLY A 103 -2.70 10.85 8.82
CA GLY A 103 -1.94 10.07 9.79
C GLY A 103 -0.89 10.90 10.53
N PRO A 104 -0.04 10.23 11.33
CA PRO A 104 0.95 10.92 12.13
C PRO A 104 1.92 11.71 11.24
N ARG A 105 2.04 13.01 11.51
CA ARG A 105 2.88 13.98 10.77
C ARG A 105 2.61 14.04 9.26
N GLY A 106 1.48 13.52 8.77
CA GLY A 106 1.11 13.62 7.37
C GLY A 106 0.86 15.08 6.98
N THR A 107 1.57 15.57 5.96
CA THR A 107 1.37 16.93 5.41
C THR A 107 0.63 16.92 4.09
N ALA A 108 0.61 15.79 3.39
CA ALA A 108 -0.17 15.61 2.17
C ALA A 108 -1.67 15.56 2.49
N THR A 109 -2.47 16.11 1.58
CA THR A 109 -3.93 15.99 1.65
C THR A 109 -4.31 14.55 1.26
N PRO A 110 -4.99 13.78 2.13
CA PRO A 110 -5.49 12.45 1.78
C PRO A 110 -6.55 12.55 0.68
N LEU A 111 -6.73 11.47 -0.07
CA LEU A 111 -7.86 11.35 -0.98
C LEU A 111 -9.16 11.23 -0.17
N ASP A 112 -10.27 11.77 -0.70
CA ASP A 112 -11.57 11.61 -0.05
C ASP A 112 -11.94 10.13 0.04
N PRO A 113 -12.15 9.58 1.25
CA PRO A 113 -12.35 8.16 1.45
C PRO A 113 -13.65 7.65 0.82
N HIS A 114 -14.71 8.45 0.84
CA HIS A 114 -16.02 8.03 0.32
C HIS A 114 -16.03 8.01 -1.20
N VAL A 115 -15.49 9.05 -1.85
CA VAL A 115 -15.35 9.10 -3.31
C VAL A 115 -14.43 7.96 -3.79
N PHE A 116 -13.27 7.78 -3.15
CA PHE A 116 -12.34 6.71 -3.51
C PHE A 116 -12.99 5.32 -3.41
N LEU A 117 -13.60 5.01 -2.24
CA LEU A 117 -14.22 3.71 -2.01
C LEU A 117 -15.42 3.45 -2.95
N GLN A 118 -16.21 4.48 -3.25
CA GLN A 118 -17.33 4.38 -4.20
C GLN A 118 -16.83 4.03 -5.61
N GLU A 119 -15.76 4.66 -6.07
CA GLU A 119 -15.22 4.43 -7.42
C GLU A 119 -14.56 3.05 -7.57
N VAL A 120 -13.86 2.56 -6.54
CA VAL A 120 -13.23 1.24 -6.59
C VAL A 120 -14.22 0.09 -6.39
N ALA A 121 -15.26 0.28 -5.55
CA ALA A 121 -16.17 -0.80 -5.15
C ALA A 121 -16.89 -1.48 -6.33
N GLN A 122 -17.08 -0.78 -7.45
CA GLN A 122 -17.73 -1.33 -8.64
C GLN A 122 -16.86 -2.35 -9.38
N LYS A 123 -15.53 -2.26 -9.24
CA LYS A 123 -14.56 -2.93 -10.13
C LYS A 123 -13.50 -3.73 -9.40
N SER A 124 -13.61 -3.88 -8.08
CA SER A 124 -12.54 -4.40 -7.22
C SER A 124 -12.94 -5.63 -6.39
N GLU A 125 -13.95 -6.40 -6.81
CA GLU A 125 -14.49 -7.52 -6.02
C GLU A 125 -13.42 -8.56 -5.65
N ASN A 126 -12.43 -8.78 -6.52
CA ASN A 126 -11.33 -9.73 -6.32
C ASN A 126 -9.99 -9.06 -5.94
N ASP A 127 -9.98 -7.76 -5.66
CA ASP A 127 -8.77 -7.01 -5.36
C ASP A 127 -8.53 -6.89 -3.86
N VAL A 128 -7.28 -6.64 -3.49
CA VAL A 128 -6.92 -6.21 -2.14
C VAL A 128 -6.96 -4.69 -2.09
N LEU A 129 -7.70 -4.15 -1.11
CA LEU A 129 -7.68 -2.72 -0.84
C LEU A 129 -6.53 -2.41 0.12
N SER A 130 -5.61 -1.54 -0.28
CA SER A 130 -4.48 -1.08 0.53
C SER A 130 -4.74 0.35 0.99
N LEU A 131 -5.38 0.49 2.15
CA LEU A 131 -5.97 1.76 2.59
C LEU A 131 -5.12 2.40 3.69
N GLY A 132 -4.46 3.49 3.35
CA GLY A 132 -3.42 4.11 4.15
C GLY A 132 -3.81 5.42 4.81
N TRP A 133 -2.84 5.93 5.55
CA TRP A 133 -2.85 7.29 6.06
C TRP A 133 -1.69 8.06 5.47
N THR A 134 -1.89 9.35 5.22
CA THR A 134 -0.76 10.24 4.93
C THR A 134 0.14 10.29 6.17
N THR A 135 1.45 10.11 6.00
CA THR A 135 2.39 10.07 7.13
C THR A 135 3.62 10.91 6.87
N GLY A 136 4.26 11.35 7.93
CA GLY A 136 5.58 11.98 7.91
C GLY A 136 6.48 11.36 8.97
N TRP A 137 7.79 11.51 8.77
CA TRP A 137 8.80 11.14 9.74
C TRP A 137 9.98 12.11 9.62
N ASP A 138 10.56 12.50 10.76
CA ASP A 138 11.71 13.40 10.81
C ASP A 138 12.61 13.04 11.99
N VAL A 139 13.92 12.95 11.77
CA VAL A 139 14.91 12.60 12.79
C VAL A 139 14.95 13.61 13.93
N ASP A 140 14.67 14.89 13.64
CA ASP A 140 14.81 16.00 14.59
C ASP A 140 13.50 16.34 15.32
N ALA A 141 12.49 15.49 15.21
CA ALA A 141 11.17 15.78 15.74
C ALA A 141 10.52 14.60 16.47
N ASP A 142 9.47 14.90 17.24
CA ASP A 142 8.65 13.86 17.85
C ASP A 142 7.88 13.11 16.76
N ASN A 143 8.00 11.79 16.74
CA ASN A 143 7.40 10.91 15.73
C ASN A 143 6.30 10.07 16.39
N PRO A 144 5.13 10.66 16.67
CA PRO A 144 4.06 9.92 17.32
C PRO A 144 3.60 8.77 16.43
N GLY A 145 3.21 7.67 17.07
CA GLY A 145 2.52 6.59 16.38
C GLY A 145 1.10 6.98 15.96
N TYR A 146 0.44 6.04 15.29
CA TYR A 146 -0.99 6.04 15.00
C TYR A 146 -1.80 6.04 16.30
N SER A 147 -2.73 7.00 16.41
CA SER A 147 -3.60 7.17 17.57
C SER A 147 -4.79 6.21 17.54
N TRP A 148 -5.50 6.10 18.68
CA TRP A 148 -6.76 5.35 18.75
C TRP A 148 -7.82 5.91 17.80
N GLU A 149 -7.92 7.23 17.71
CA GLU A 149 -8.84 7.90 16.78
C GLU A 149 -8.56 7.50 15.32
N MET A 150 -7.29 7.48 14.91
CA MET A 150 -6.90 7.11 13.55
C MET A 150 -7.31 5.68 13.18
N VAL A 151 -7.10 4.71 14.07
CA VAL A 151 -7.46 3.32 13.78
C VAL A 151 -8.97 3.07 13.88
N HIS A 152 -9.70 3.81 14.73
CA HIS A 152 -11.16 3.75 14.78
C HIS A 152 -11.79 4.30 13.51
N GLN A 153 -11.33 5.45 13.01
CA GLN A 153 -11.81 6.04 11.75
C GLN A 153 -11.58 5.08 10.56
N MET A 154 -10.40 4.45 10.50
CA MET A 154 -10.11 3.46 9.45
C MET A 154 -11.00 2.22 9.56
N GLU A 155 -11.23 1.70 10.78
CA GLU A 155 -12.16 0.57 10.97
C GLU A 155 -13.57 0.90 10.49
N GLU A 156 -14.07 2.09 10.83
CA GLU A 156 -15.41 2.53 10.46
C GLU A 156 -15.62 2.53 8.95
N LEU A 157 -14.64 3.05 8.20
CA LEU A 157 -14.64 3.02 6.73
C LEU A 157 -14.56 1.60 6.16
N CYS A 158 -13.81 0.71 6.81
CA CYS A 158 -13.51 -0.61 6.26
C CYS A 158 -14.53 -1.70 6.62
N ARG A 159 -15.34 -1.49 7.65
CA ARG A 159 -16.16 -2.55 8.25
C ARG A 159 -17.16 -3.18 7.28
N SER A 160 -17.74 -2.38 6.40
CA SER A 160 -18.74 -2.83 5.42
C SER A 160 -18.12 -3.31 4.10
N LEU A 161 -16.81 -3.12 3.90
CA LEU A 161 -16.11 -3.63 2.73
C LEU A 161 -16.16 -5.16 2.74
N LYS A 162 -16.08 -5.79 1.57
CA LYS A 162 -16.04 -7.26 1.43
C LYS A 162 -14.66 -7.77 1.06
N GLN A 163 -13.88 -6.91 0.39
CA GLN A 163 -12.52 -7.16 -0.07
C GLN A 163 -11.57 -7.42 1.10
N PRO A 164 -10.48 -8.18 0.92
CA PRO A 164 -9.34 -8.12 1.83
C PRO A 164 -8.83 -6.69 1.95
N VAL A 165 -8.48 -6.28 3.17
CA VAL A 165 -7.94 -4.94 3.42
C VAL A 165 -6.56 -5.06 4.05
N THR A 166 -5.58 -4.37 3.50
CA THR A 166 -4.28 -4.19 4.13
C THR A 166 -4.08 -2.72 4.46
N PHE A 167 -3.49 -2.45 5.61
CA PHE A 167 -3.20 -1.10 6.06
C PHE A 167 -1.71 -0.84 5.88
N PRO A 168 -1.29 -0.03 4.87
CA PRO A 168 0.09 0.39 4.74
C PRO A 168 0.47 1.30 5.92
N VAL A 169 1.45 0.85 6.69
CA VAL A 169 1.90 1.49 7.93
C VAL A 169 3.41 1.72 7.90
N ARG A 170 3.83 2.93 8.26
CA ARG A 170 5.23 3.33 8.24
C ARG A 170 5.96 2.66 9.40
N ALA A 171 6.99 1.88 9.10
CA ALA A 171 7.71 1.05 10.05
C ALA A 171 8.27 1.86 11.24
N ALA A 172 8.81 3.05 10.97
CA ALA A 172 9.39 3.93 11.98
C ALA A 172 8.39 4.45 13.04
N LEU A 173 7.07 4.33 12.78
CA LEU A 173 6.01 4.81 13.69
C LEU A 173 5.35 3.66 14.48
N LEU A 174 5.65 2.41 14.13
CA LEU A 174 5.07 1.23 14.77
C LEU A 174 5.38 1.04 16.26
N PRO A 175 6.59 1.38 16.79
CA PRO A 175 6.90 1.13 18.19
C PRO A 175 5.85 1.74 19.16
N ALA A 176 5.26 2.87 18.79
CA ALA A 176 4.27 3.58 19.57
C ALA A 176 2.81 3.14 19.35
N SER A 177 2.55 2.17 18.46
CA SER A 177 1.19 1.87 17.96
C SER A 177 0.75 0.41 18.04
N PHE A 178 1.49 -0.42 18.79
CA PHE A 178 1.15 -1.84 18.87
C PHE A 178 -0.27 -2.11 19.40
N PRO A 179 -0.74 -1.50 20.50
CA PRO A 179 -2.11 -1.71 20.99
C PRO A 179 -3.19 -1.37 19.96
N GLN A 180 -3.00 -0.28 19.22
CA GLN A 180 -3.92 0.24 18.21
C GLN A 180 -4.04 -0.74 17.04
N PHE A 181 -2.92 -1.20 16.50
CA PHE A 181 -2.93 -2.18 15.41
C PHE A 181 -3.35 -3.57 15.86
N GLN A 182 -3.05 -3.96 17.09
CA GLN A 182 -3.57 -5.21 17.65
C GLN A 182 -5.09 -5.18 17.76
N TRP A 183 -5.67 -4.06 18.19
CA TRP A 183 -7.12 -3.88 18.19
C TRP A 183 -7.68 -3.88 16.77
N LEU A 184 -7.09 -3.13 15.84
CA LEU A 184 -7.59 -3.01 14.46
C LEU A 184 -7.63 -4.38 13.76
N LEU A 185 -6.55 -5.16 13.85
CA LEU A 185 -6.51 -6.51 13.27
C LEU A 185 -7.46 -7.51 13.97
N LYS A 186 -7.98 -7.24 15.16
CA LYS A 186 -9.00 -8.09 15.80
C LYS A 186 -10.41 -7.87 15.24
N GLN A 187 -10.65 -6.77 14.52
CA GLN A 187 -11.99 -6.40 14.05
C GLN A 187 -12.46 -7.24 12.86
N SER A 188 -11.51 -7.74 12.05
CA SER A 188 -11.81 -8.65 10.94
C SER A 188 -10.60 -9.51 10.60
N ASP A 189 -10.84 -10.75 10.18
CA ASP A 189 -9.85 -11.66 9.61
C ASP A 189 -9.34 -11.21 8.22
N ARG A 190 -10.13 -10.40 7.51
CA ARG A 190 -9.77 -9.75 6.23
C ARG A 190 -8.69 -8.70 6.37
N TYR A 191 -8.44 -8.21 7.58
CA TYR A 191 -7.50 -7.13 7.84
C TYR A 191 -6.06 -7.63 7.97
N SER A 192 -5.12 -6.87 7.42
CA SER A 192 -3.68 -7.13 7.48
C SER A 192 -2.89 -5.82 7.54
N LEU A 193 -1.59 -5.88 7.81
CA LEU A 193 -0.69 -4.73 7.73
C LEU A 193 0.28 -4.89 6.57
N THR A 194 0.62 -3.79 5.92
CA THR A 194 1.75 -3.69 4.98
C THR A 194 2.76 -2.71 5.57
N VAL A 195 3.84 -3.23 6.15
CA VAL A 195 4.84 -2.43 6.85
C VAL A 195 5.86 -1.92 5.85
N TRP A 196 5.95 -0.61 5.66
CA TRP A 196 6.82 0.01 4.66
C TRP A 196 7.80 1.01 5.28
N THR A 197 8.88 1.34 4.58
CA THR A 197 9.84 2.38 4.99
C THR A 197 10.00 3.44 3.91
N GLY A 198 10.04 4.70 4.31
CA GLY A 198 10.45 5.80 3.44
C GLY A 198 11.96 5.80 3.20
N LYS A 199 12.40 6.47 2.13
CA LYS A 199 13.81 6.62 1.75
C LYS A 199 14.68 7.23 2.86
N HIS A 200 14.09 8.12 3.66
CA HIS A 200 14.76 8.89 4.71
C HIS A 200 14.42 8.41 6.12
N ASP A 201 13.57 7.39 6.26
CA ASP A 201 13.19 6.88 7.56
C ASP A 201 14.37 6.14 8.20
N VAL A 202 14.56 6.34 9.50
CA VAL A 202 15.44 5.50 10.31
C VAL A 202 14.59 4.40 10.94
N LEU A 203 14.91 3.15 10.61
CA LEU A 203 14.24 1.96 11.12
C LEU A 203 15.17 1.13 12.00
N THR A 204 14.75 0.90 13.24
CA THR A 204 15.29 -0.15 14.11
C THR A 204 14.46 -1.42 13.90
N VAL A 205 15.02 -2.43 13.23
CA VAL A 205 14.25 -3.62 12.82
C VAL A 205 13.79 -4.48 13.99
N GLU A 206 14.43 -4.36 15.15
CA GLU A 206 14.06 -5.01 16.42
C GLU A 206 12.65 -4.61 16.86
N ASP A 207 12.22 -3.39 16.57
CA ASP A 207 10.88 -2.90 16.93
C ASP A 207 9.76 -3.66 16.20
N LEU A 208 10.08 -4.31 15.08
CA LEU A 208 9.14 -5.14 14.32
C LEU A 208 8.92 -6.53 14.95
N LEU A 209 9.78 -6.95 15.89
CA LEU A 209 9.67 -8.28 16.53
C LEU A 209 8.34 -8.44 17.27
N LEU A 210 7.90 -7.40 17.98
CA LEU A 210 6.63 -7.43 18.71
C LEU A 210 5.46 -7.76 17.78
N TYR A 211 5.45 -7.18 16.58
CA TYR A 211 4.44 -7.46 15.56
C TYR A 211 4.57 -8.87 14.99
N ARG A 212 5.80 -9.28 14.63
CA ARG A 212 6.06 -10.61 14.06
C ARG A 212 5.67 -11.74 15.01
N GLN A 213 5.89 -11.56 16.32
CA GLN A 213 5.60 -12.57 17.34
C GLN A 213 4.11 -12.65 17.69
N ASN A 214 3.37 -11.55 17.57
CA ASN A 214 1.97 -11.49 17.99
C ASN A 214 0.96 -11.61 16.84
N PHE A 215 1.39 -11.51 15.59
CA PHE A 215 0.52 -11.62 14.43
C PHE A 215 0.93 -12.76 13.49
N SER A 216 -0.08 -13.41 12.90
CA SER A 216 0.12 -14.44 11.88
C SER A 216 1.00 -13.92 10.73
N LYS A 217 1.90 -14.77 10.22
CA LYS A 217 2.71 -14.48 9.01
C LYS A 217 1.87 -14.10 7.80
N THR A 218 0.62 -14.53 7.76
CA THR A 218 -0.32 -14.26 6.67
C THR A 218 -1.01 -12.91 6.80
N ARG A 219 -0.79 -12.18 7.90
CA ARG A 219 -1.47 -10.91 8.19
C ARG A 219 -0.53 -9.71 8.26
N ILE A 220 0.77 -9.92 8.00
CA ILE A 220 1.75 -8.84 7.89
C ILE A 220 2.63 -9.06 6.68
N TYR A 221 2.63 -8.07 5.81
CA TYR A 221 3.51 -7.94 4.66
C TYR A 221 4.59 -6.91 4.97
N TYR A 222 5.79 -7.10 4.44
CA TYR A 222 6.91 -6.18 4.65
C TYR A 222 7.39 -5.66 3.30
N ASP A 223 7.42 -4.34 3.19
CA ASP A 223 7.92 -3.57 2.06
C ASP A 223 9.13 -2.75 2.52
N LEU A 224 10.19 -3.47 2.83
CA LEU A 224 11.43 -2.93 3.39
C LEU A 224 12.60 -3.25 2.47
N LEU A 225 13.71 -2.53 2.65
CA LEU A 225 14.93 -2.78 1.91
C LEU A 225 15.42 -4.22 2.18
N GLU A 226 16.06 -4.85 1.19
CA GLU A 226 16.57 -6.22 1.34
C GLU A 226 17.52 -6.36 2.54
N SER A 227 18.34 -5.34 2.80
CA SER A 227 19.24 -5.28 3.96
C SER A 227 18.47 -5.30 5.28
N GLN A 228 17.40 -4.51 5.39
CA GLN A 228 16.55 -4.45 6.57
C GLN A 228 15.80 -5.77 6.78
N ILE A 229 15.23 -6.36 5.73
CA ILE A 229 14.59 -7.68 5.79
C ILE A 229 15.58 -8.76 6.23
N LYS A 230 16.80 -8.74 5.69
CA LYS A 230 17.84 -9.70 6.05
C LYS A 230 18.24 -9.57 7.52
N GLN A 231 18.44 -8.35 8.01
CA GLN A 231 18.72 -8.09 9.42
C GLN A 231 17.56 -8.57 10.30
N PHE A 232 16.33 -8.19 9.95
CA PHE A 232 15.12 -8.54 10.70
C PHE A 232 14.92 -10.05 10.83
N LYS A 233 15.07 -10.80 9.74
CA LYS A 233 15.00 -12.27 9.73
C LYS A 233 16.12 -12.94 10.52
N GLY A 234 17.24 -12.26 10.73
CA GLY A 234 18.38 -12.74 11.51
C GLY A 234 18.23 -12.52 13.02
N LEU A 235 17.22 -11.78 13.47
CA LEU A 235 17.04 -11.48 14.89
C LEU A 235 16.59 -12.70 15.69
N PRO A 236 17.11 -12.88 16.92
CA PRO A 236 16.55 -13.82 17.87
C PRO A 236 15.06 -13.52 18.11
N GLY A 237 14.20 -14.53 18.00
CA GLY A 237 12.75 -14.38 18.19
C GLY A 237 11.97 -14.01 16.93
N TYR A 238 12.59 -13.95 15.75
CA TYR A 238 11.87 -13.95 14.48
C TYR A 238 11.27 -15.35 14.24
N THR A 239 9.97 -15.52 14.50
CA THR A 239 9.26 -16.82 14.38
C THR A 239 8.12 -16.83 13.39
#